data_AF-J5JSH1-F1
#
_entry.id   AF-J5JSH1-F1
#
_cell.length_a   1.000
_cell.length_b   1.000
_cell.length_c   1.000
_cell.angle_alpha   90.00
_cell.angle_beta   90.00
_cell.angle_gamma   90.00
#
_symmetry.space_group_name_H-M   'P 1'
#
loop_
_entity.id
_entity.type
_entity.pdbx_description
1 polymer ?
#
loop_
_entity_poly.entity_id
_entity_poly.type
_entity_poly.pdbx_seq_one_letter_code
_entity_poly.pdbx_strand_id
1 'polypeptide(L)'
;MAGHGHHKGLHLGELINELISSLAPFSGLILTVTCCIIALIRLYVLDPFIPKIYPRRVLRNVTSAQLRSFTNHHVAAATKILLVVLCAYPLLAILCGKATPHTPYAKGSPVTLGDMMIVSSQIFCGMYIFELFFREKVSLISCAHHIGAITIAQAAIAMTINFGHERDAVYEFILCFIWGAFDVIAELWPHLAMIVYRTHNDNHALLSRIFYATAILEVVGTTTETAIIMFLFGSLWDKWSLSLKITTPFLHTLFSAAQLWGAWIFYKLAKDQQRKLKESEEKRPSSGDTAPQTV
;
A
#
# COMPACT_ATOMS: atom_id res chain seq x y z
N MET A 1 16.32 49.24 6.44
CA MET A 1 14.89 48.87 6.64
C MET A 1 14.70 47.45 6.18
N ALA A 2 14.12 46.63 7.05
CA ALA A 2 14.14 45.17 6.99
C ALA A 2 13.49 44.60 5.72
N GLY A 3 14.17 43.65 5.09
CA GLY A 3 13.65 42.86 3.98
C GLY A 3 12.49 42.00 4.45
N HIS A 4 11.33 42.17 3.80
CA HIS A 4 10.22 41.24 3.89
C HIS A 4 10.63 39.92 3.24
N GLY A 5 10.97 38.92 4.06
CA GLY A 5 11.04 37.53 3.63
C GLY A 5 9.65 37.10 3.16
N HIS A 6 9.46 36.98 1.85
CA HIS A 6 8.36 36.20 1.30
C HIS A 6 8.55 34.75 1.75
N HIS A 7 7.86 34.36 2.83
CA HIS A 7 7.56 32.95 3.04
C HIS A 7 6.68 32.52 1.88
N LYS A 8 7.28 31.92 0.84
CA LYS A 8 6.51 31.19 -0.18
C LYS A 8 5.81 30.06 0.56
N GLY A 9 4.50 30.20 0.75
CA GLY A 9 3.67 29.13 1.28
C GLY A 9 3.80 27.88 0.42
N LEU A 10 3.54 26.71 1.02
CA LEU A 10 3.46 25.46 0.26
C LEU A 10 2.33 25.60 -0.77
N HIS A 11 2.54 25.20 -2.04
CA HIS A 11 1.52 25.27 -3.11
C HIS A 11 0.18 24.62 -2.67
N LEU A 12 0.26 23.56 -1.86
CA LEU A 12 -0.90 22.94 -1.22
C LEU A 12 -1.77 23.92 -0.44
N GLY A 13 -1.19 24.89 0.27
CA GLY A 13 -1.93 25.88 1.05
C GLY A 13 -2.69 26.91 0.22
N GLU A 14 -2.44 26.96 -1.09
CA GLU A 14 -3.10 27.83 -2.06
C GLU A 14 -4.24 27.12 -2.81
N LEU A 15 -4.44 25.81 -2.60
CA LEU A 15 -5.53 25.07 -3.23
C LEU A 15 -6.89 25.60 -2.75
N ILE A 16 -7.79 25.76 -3.72
CA ILE A 16 -9.18 26.17 -3.50
C ILE A 16 -9.97 24.95 -3.00
N ASN A 17 -10.82 25.15 -2.00
CA ASN A 17 -11.71 24.11 -1.52
C ASN A 17 -12.91 23.96 -2.47
N GLU A 18 -12.81 22.99 -3.36
CA GLU A 18 -13.80 22.71 -4.41
C GLU A 18 -13.90 21.19 -4.67
N LEU A 19 -14.85 20.80 -5.53
CA LEU A 19 -15.02 19.42 -5.94
C LEU A 19 -13.77 18.90 -6.66
N ILE A 20 -13.10 17.88 -6.14
CA ILE A 20 -11.85 17.33 -6.74
C ILE A 20 -12.01 16.87 -8.19
N SER A 21 -13.18 16.29 -8.51
CA SER A 21 -13.46 15.73 -9.83
C SER A 21 -14.96 15.59 -10.04
N SER A 22 -15.39 15.79 -11.28
CA SER A 22 -16.78 15.54 -11.71
C SER A 22 -17.21 14.07 -11.58
N LEU A 23 -16.24 13.14 -11.43
CA LEU A 23 -16.49 11.72 -11.21
C LEU A 23 -16.79 11.39 -9.75
N ALA A 24 -16.50 12.26 -8.79
CA ALA A 24 -16.66 11.97 -7.36
C ALA A 24 -18.08 11.49 -6.99
N PRO A 25 -19.19 12.07 -7.51
CA PRO A 25 -20.54 11.56 -7.26
C PRO A 25 -20.79 10.13 -7.76
N PHE A 26 -20.00 9.65 -8.72
CA PHE A 26 -20.09 8.29 -9.27
C PHE A 26 -19.17 7.28 -8.56
N SER A 27 -18.53 7.67 -7.45
CA SER A 27 -17.56 6.84 -6.73
C SER A 27 -18.08 5.45 -6.36
N GLY A 28 -19.33 5.32 -5.93
CA GLY A 28 -19.93 4.02 -5.62
C GLY A 28 -20.07 3.11 -6.85
N LEU A 29 -20.37 3.68 -8.02
CA LEU A 29 -20.39 2.94 -9.28
C LEU A 29 -18.98 2.52 -9.71
N ILE A 30 -18.01 3.44 -9.64
CA ILE A 30 -16.61 3.15 -9.97
C ILE A 30 -16.04 2.06 -9.06
N LEU A 31 -16.35 2.11 -7.76
CA LEU A 31 -15.99 1.06 -6.79
C LEU A 31 -16.60 -0.28 -7.16
N THR A 32 -17.89 -0.30 -7.51
CA THR A 32 -18.58 -1.52 -7.92
C THR A 32 -17.93 -2.14 -9.16
N VAL A 33 -17.69 -1.33 -10.20
CA VAL A 33 -17.00 -1.77 -11.42
C VAL A 33 -15.60 -2.29 -11.09
N THR A 34 -14.86 -1.61 -10.22
CA THR A 34 -13.54 -2.03 -9.76
C THR A 34 -13.59 -3.41 -9.10
N CYS A 35 -14.48 -3.62 -8.13
CA CYS A 35 -14.66 -4.90 -7.47
C CYS A 35 -14.99 -6.03 -8.47
N CYS A 36 -15.87 -5.75 -9.44
CA CYS A 36 -16.18 -6.68 -10.52
C CYS A 36 -14.94 -7.03 -11.36
N ILE A 37 -14.15 -6.03 -11.78
CA ILE A 37 -12.93 -6.25 -12.57
C ILE A 37 -11.93 -7.10 -11.79
N ILE A 38 -11.67 -6.78 -10.51
CA ILE A 38 -10.76 -7.56 -9.66
C ILE A 38 -11.25 -9.01 -9.53
N ALA A 39 -12.56 -9.22 -9.33
CA ALA A 39 -13.15 -10.55 -9.25
C ALA A 39 -13.02 -11.33 -10.57
N LEU A 40 -13.27 -10.69 -11.72
CA LEU A 40 -13.14 -11.31 -13.04
C LEU A 40 -11.69 -11.68 -13.36
N ILE A 41 -10.74 -10.79 -13.08
CA ILE A 41 -9.30 -11.06 -13.23
C ILE A 41 -8.91 -12.25 -12.35
N ARG A 42 -9.36 -12.29 -11.09
CA ARG A 42 -9.08 -13.43 -10.21
C ARG A 42 -9.66 -14.73 -10.77
N LEU A 43 -10.95 -14.76 -11.11
CA LEU A 43 -11.67 -15.99 -11.49
C LEU A 43 -11.21 -16.55 -12.84
N TYR A 44 -11.04 -15.68 -13.84
CA TYR A 44 -10.86 -16.10 -15.22
C TYR A 44 -9.43 -15.96 -15.72
N VAL A 45 -8.59 -15.18 -15.03
CA VAL A 45 -7.18 -15.01 -15.39
C VAL A 45 -6.28 -15.68 -14.36
N LEU A 46 -6.28 -15.26 -13.10
CA LEU A 46 -5.27 -15.71 -12.15
C LEU A 46 -5.48 -17.15 -11.67
N ASP A 47 -6.70 -17.54 -11.29
CA ASP A 47 -7.00 -18.89 -10.82
C ASP A 47 -6.59 -19.97 -11.86
N PRO A 48 -6.86 -19.81 -13.19
CA PRO A 48 -6.40 -20.77 -14.20
C PRO A 48 -4.92 -20.65 -14.58
N PHE A 49 -4.33 -19.44 -14.53
CA PHE A 49 -2.96 -19.22 -15.00
C PHE A 49 -1.89 -19.49 -13.95
N ILE A 50 -2.10 -19.14 -12.67
CA ILE A 50 -1.12 -19.36 -11.61
C ILE A 50 -0.66 -20.83 -11.54
N PRO A 51 -1.56 -21.83 -11.58
CA PRO A 51 -1.13 -23.23 -11.58
C PRO A 51 -0.31 -23.66 -12.81
N LYS A 52 -0.41 -22.92 -13.93
CA LYS A 52 0.30 -23.20 -15.18
C LYS A 52 1.67 -22.53 -15.24
N ILE A 53 1.80 -21.34 -14.64
CA ILE A 53 3.04 -20.55 -14.64
C ILE A 53 4.04 -21.09 -13.61
N TYR A 54 3.55 -21.59 -12.48
CA TYR A 54 4.44 -22.09 -11.42
C TYR A 54 4.80 -23.57 -11.58
N PRO A 55 6.08 -23.94 -11.35
CA PRO A 55 6.50 -25.33 -11.41
C PRO A 55 5.73 -26.21 -10.43
N ARG A 56 5.44 -27.47 -10.81
CA ARG A 56 4.71 -28.44 -9.95
C ARG A 56 5.28 -28.59 -8.54
N ARG A 57 6.60 -28.40 -8.36
CA ARG A 57 7.25 -28.44 -7.03
C ARG A 57 6.73 -27.37 -6.07
N VAL A 58 6.40 -26.17 -6.58
CA VAL A 58 5.86 -25.04 -5.79
C VAL A 58 4.42 -25.31 -5.38
N LEU A 59 3.68 -26.03 -6.22
CA LEU A 59 2.27 -26.34 -6.04
C LEU A 59 2.02 -27.72 -5.40
N ARG A 60 3.09 -28.47 -5.11
CA ARG A 60 2.99 -29.78 -4.45
C ARG A 60 2.56 -29.58 -2.99
N ASN A 61 1.57 -30.36 -2.55
CA ASN A 61 1.03 -30.34 -1.18
C ASN A 61 0.41 -29.01 -0.74
N VAL A 62 -0.06 -28.20 -1.69
CA VAL A 62 -0.72 -26.93 -1.42
C VAL A 62 -2.21 -27.17 -1.18
N THR A 63 -2.71 -26.76 -0.01
CA THR A 63 -4.16 -26.80 0.25
C THR A 63 -4.89 -25.72 -0.56
N SER A 64 -6.20 -25.88 -0.76
CA SER A 64 -7.03 -24.86 -1.43
C SER A 64 -6.91 -23.49 -0.75
N ALA A 65 -6.88 -23.48 0.59
CA ALA A 65 -6.63 -22.31 1.42
C ALA A 65 -5.32 -21.59 1.07
N GLN A 66 -4.23 -22.36 0.95
CA GLN A 66 -2.90 -21.83 0.64
C GLN A 66 -2.80 -21.35 -0.81
N LEU A 67 -3.43 -22.06 -1.77
CA LEU A 67 -3.48 -21.63 -3.17
C LEU A 67 -4.27 -20.31 -3.32
N ARG A 68 -5.38 -20.18 -2.58
CA ARG A 68 -6.16 -18.95 -2.49
C ARG A 68 -5.33 -17.80 -1.94
N SER A 69 -4.63 -18.00 -0.83
CA SER A 69 -3.71 -17.00 -0.27
C SER A 69 -2.59 -16.62 -1.25
N PHE A 70 -2.01 -17.60 -1.94
CA PHE A 70 -0.98 -17.35 -2.95
C PHE A 70 -1.51 -16.51 -4.12
N THR A 71 -2.72 -16.79 -4.59
CA THR A 71 -3.40 -16.01 -5.63
C THR A 71 -3.72 -14.60 -5.15
N ASN A 72 -4.14 -14.45 -3.89
CA ASN A 72 -4.38 -13.15 -3.27
C ASN A 72 -3.14 -12.25 -3.32
N HIS A 73 -1.95 -12.80 -2.99
CA HIS A 73 -0.72 -12.01 -3.05
C HIS A 73 -0.42 -11.50 -4.46
N HIS A 74 -0.79 -12.22 -5.52
CA HIS A 74 -0.64 -11.75 -6.90
C HIS A 74 -1.63 -10.65 -7.25
N VAL A 75 -2.91 -10.83 -6.90
CA VAL A 75 -3.95 -9.80 -7.10
C VAL A 75 -3.51 -8.51 -6.41
N ALA A 76 -3.14 -8.60 -5.14
CA ALA A 76 -2.76 -7.45 -4.33
C ALA A 76 -1.47 -6.79 -4.86
N ALA A 77 -0.41 -7.56 -5.15
CA ALA A 77 0.83 -7.01 -5.71
C ALA A 77 0.60 -6.34 -7.07
N ALA A 78 -0.12 -6.99 -7.99
CA ALA A 78 -0.41 -6.44 -9.31
C ALA A 78 -1.24 -5.15 -9.23
N THR A 79 -2.25 -5.13 -8.36
CA THR A 79 -3.09 -3.95 -8.16
C THR A 79 -2.30 -2.80 -7.53
N LYS A 80 -1.42 -3.10 -6.56
CA LYS A 80 -0.54 -2.10 -5.93
C LYS A 80 0.49 -1.55 -6.93
N ILE A 81 1.08 -2.38 -7.79
CA ILE A 81 1.95 -1.91 -8.89
C ILE A 81 1.18 -0.98 -9.85
N LEU A 82 -0.04 -1.36 -10.24
CA LEU A 82 -0.90 -0.50 -11.06
C LEU A 82 -1.16 0.85 -10.37
N LEU A 83 -1.51 0.84 -9.08
CA LEU A 83 -1.74 2.05 -8.29
C LEU A 83 -0.49 2.94 -8.23
N VAL A 84 0.71 2.37 -8.02
CA VAL A 84 1.95 3.16 -8.05
C VAL A 84 2.11 3.88 -9.39
N VAL A 85 1.87 3.20 -10.50
CA VAL A 85 1.97 3.79 -11.84
C VAL A 85 0.93 4.89 -12.06
N LEU A 86 -0.33 4.64 -11.69
CA LEU A 86 -1.43 5.59 -11.90
C LEU A 86 -1.33 6.82 -10.99
N CYS A 87 -0.89 6.64 -9.74
CA CYS A 87 -0.84 7.71 -8.74
C CYS A 87 0.43 8.56 -8.83
N ALA A 88 1.54 8.04 -9.35
CA ALA A 88 2.82 8.74 -9.35
C ALA A 88 2.75 10.11 -10.03
N TYR A 89 2.17 10.19 -11.24
CA TYR A 89 2.09 11.45 -11.96
C TYR A 89 1.14 12.48 -11.31
N PRO A 90 -0.13 12.15 -10.99
CA PRO A 90 -1.02 13.10 -10.31
C PRO A 90 -0.43 13.63 -9.00
N LEU A 91 0.17 12.76 -8.20
CA LEU A 91 0.75 13.13 -6.90
C LEU A 91 1.95 14.07 -7.09
N LEU A 92 2.90 13.74 -7.96
CA LEU A 92 4.06 14.61 -8.21
C LEU A 92 3.66 15.95 -8.84
N ALA A 93 2.69 15.96 -9.75
CA ALA A 93 2.23 17.17 -10.40
C ALA A 93 1.56 18.15 -9.41
N ILE A 94 0.80 17.64 -8.45
CA ILE A 94 0.09 18.45 -7.45
C ILE A 94 1.02 18.85 -6.29
N LEU A 95 1.89 17.96 -5.80
CA LEU A 95 2.74 18.26 -4.65
C LEU A 95 3.96 19.12 -5.00
N CYS A 96 4.62 18.80 -6.11
CA CYS A 96 5.87 19.45 -6.51
C CYS A 96 5.68 20.47 -7.64
N GLY A 97 4.56 20.38 -8.36
CA GLY A 97 4.22 21.28 -9.45
C GLY A 97 3.27 22.40 -9.02
N LYS A 98 2.74 23.11 -10.02
CA LYS A 98 1.67 24.10 -9.87
C LYS A 98 0.31 23.54 -10.29
N ALA A 99 0.21 22.22 -10.45
CA ALA A 99 -1.02 21.60 -10.91
C ALA A 99 -2.06 21.60 -9.78
N THR A 100 -3.31 21.51 -10.21
CA THR A 100 -4.48 21.32 -9.35
C THR A 100 -5.19 20.02 -9.77
N PRO A 101 -6.13 19.50 -8.96
CA PRO A 101 -6.96 18.37 -9.38
C PRO A 101 -7.62 18.57 -10.75
N HIS A 102 -7.98 19.79 -11.13
CA HIS A 102 -8.60 20.11 -12.42
C HIS A 102 -7.62 20.20 -13.60
N THR A 103 -6.33 20.07 -13.38
CA THR A 103 -5.34 20.09 -14.46
C THR A 103 -5.54 18.86 -15.38
N PRO A 104 -5.52 19.02 -16.71
CA PRO A 104 -5.57 17.89 -17.64
C PRO A 104 -4.43 16.89 -17.40
N TYR A 105 -4.73 15.59 -17.38
CA TYR A 105 -3.76 14.51 -17.17
C TYR A 105 -2.71 14.43 -18.28
N ALA A 106 -3.10 14.78 -19.51
CA ALA A 106 -2.20 14.94 -20.64
C ALA A 106 -2.64 16.15 -21.46
N LYS A 107 -1.73 16.71 -22.25
CA LYS A 107 -2.03 17.86 -23.11
C LYS A 107 -3.19 17.53 -24.05
N GLY A 108 -4.28 18.29 -23.95
CA GLY A 108 -5.50 18.09 -24.75
C GLY A 108 -6.42 16.97 -24.27
N SER A 109 -6.11 16.30 -23.15
CA SER A 109 -6.97 15.27 -22.57
C SER A 109 -8.17 15.89 -21.85
N PRO A 110 -9.39 15.33 -22.00
CA PRO A 110 -10.52 15.70 -21.15
C PRO A 110 -10.42 15.12 -19.74
N VAL A 111 -9.55 14.12 -19.52
CA VAL A 111 -9.32 13.49 -18.21
C VAL A 111 -8.42 14.40 -17.38
N THR A 112 -8.84 14.68 -16.15
CA THR A 112 -8.10 15.51 -15.19
C THR A 112 -7.28 14.68 -14.20
N LEU A 113 -6.35 15.32 -13.48
CA LEU A 113 -5.62 14.68 -12.39
C LEU A 113 -6.57 14.16 -11.30
N GLY A 114 -7.60 14.93 -10.96
CA GLY A 114 -8.62 14.58 -9.98
C GLY A 114 -9.42 13.35 -10.40
N ASP A 115 -9.75 13.20 -11.69
CA ASP A 115 -10.42 11.99 -12.20
C ASP A 115 -9.56 10.75 -11.95
N MET A 116 -8.26 10.85 -12.22
CA MET A 116 -7.31 9.77 -11.96
C MET A 116 -7.16 9.48 -10.48
N MET A 117 -7.19 10.50 -9.62
CA MET A 117 -7.15 10.32 -8.17
C MET A 117 -8.40 9.61 -7.66
N ILE A 118 -9.61 10.01 -8.08
CA ILE A 118 -10.87 9.33 -7.71
C ILE A 118 -10.85 7.87 -8.16
N VAL A 119 -10.50 7.59 -9.42
CA VAL A 119 -10.43 6.22 -9.93
C VAL A 119 -9.40 5.39 -9.13
N SER A 120 -8.23 5.96 -8.84
CA SER A 120 -7.20 5.27 -8.07
C SER A 120 -7.64 5.00 -6.62
N SER A 121 -8.32 5.95 -5.97
CA SER A 121 -8.90 5.75 -4.63
C SER A 121 -9.93 4.62 -4.61
N GLN A 122 -10.73 4.45 -5.68
CA GLN A 122 -11.66 3.31 -5.77
C GLN A 122 -10.94 1.99 -6.06
N ILE A 123 -9.88 1.98 -6.87
CA ILE A 123 -9.02 0.80 -7.07
C ILE A 123 -8.41 0.35 -5.73
N PHE A 124 -7.90 1.31 -4.95
CA PHE A 124 -7.39 1.08 -3.61
C PHE A 124 -8.44 0.47 -2.66
N CYS A 125 -9.63 1.07 -2.58
CA CYS A 125 -10.72 0.54 -1.75
C CYS A 125 -11.18 -0.85 -2.22
N GLY A 126 -11.36 -1.04 -3.52
CA GLY A 126 -11.78 -2.31 -4.11
C GLY A 126 -10.78 -3.45 -3.84
N MET A 127 -9.48 -3.13 -3.85
CA MET A 127 -8.43 -4.07 -3.48
C MET A 127 -8.55 -4.51 -2.01
N TYR A 128 -8.72 -3.59 -1.07
CA TYR A 128 -8.88 -3.95 0.34
C TYR A 128 -10.18 -4.68 0.65
N ILE A 129 -11.28 -4.31 -0.02
CA ILE A 129 -12.54 -5.07 0.04
C ILE A 129 -12.30 -6.50 -0.43
N PHE A 130 -11.64 -6.67 -1.58
CA PHE A 130 -11.30 -7.99 -2.09
C PHE A 130 -10.47 -8.78 -1.09
N GLU A 131 -9.42 -8.20 -0.50
CA GLU A 131 -8.59 -8.91 0.47
C GLU A 131 -9.35 -9.34 1.74
N LEU A 132 -10.26 -8.49 2.24
CA LEU A 132 -11.09 -8.79 3.41
C LEU A 132 -12.00 -10.01 3.18
N PHE A 133 -12.61 -10.12 1.99
CA PHE A 133 -13.54 -11.21 1.68
C PHE A 133 -12.85 -12.45 1.11
N PHE A 134 -11.70 -12.29 0.44
CA PHE A 134 -11.05 -13.37 -0.27
C PHE A 134 -10.11 -14.19 0.63
N ARG A 135 -9.41 -13.53 1.56
CA ARG A 135 -8.52 -14.23 2.49
C ARG A 135 -9.31 -15.08 3.47
N GLU A 136 -8.82 -16.29 3.72
CA GLU A 136 -9.45 -17.21 4.69
C GLU A 136 -9.31 -16.72 6.14
N LYS A 137 -8.14 -16.14 6.44
CA LYS A 137 -7.78 -15.64 7.76
C LYS A 137 -7.11 -14.29 7.57
N VAL A 138 -7.65 -13.29 8.24
CA VAL A 138 -7.07 -11.95 8.35
C VAL A 138 -6.84 -11.70 9.83
N SER A 139 -5.68 -11.18 10.20
CA SER A 139 -5.45 -10.79 11.60
C SER A 139 -6.37 -9.63 11.97
N LEU A 140 -6.72 -9.50 13.25
CA LEU A 140 -7.57 -8.40 13.70
C LEU A 140 -6.97 -7.03 13.33
N ILE A 141 -5.65 -6.88 13.45
CA ILE A 141 -4.92 -5.66 13.12
C ILE A 141 -5.00 -5.36 11.61
N SER A 142 -4.76 -6.36 10.75
CA SER A 142 -4.87 -6.16 9.29
C SER A 142 -6.32 -5.90 8.88
N CYS A 143 -7.30 -6.55 9.50
CA CYS A 143 -8.72 -6.30 9.25
C CYS A 143 -9.09 -4.86 9.61
N ALA A 144 -8.69 -4.40 10.80
CA ALA A 144 -8.93 -3.02 11.24
C ALA A 144 -8.22 -2.00 10.34
N HIS A 145 -6.98 -2.27 9.92
CA HIS A 145 -6.25 -1.44 8.96
C HIS A 145 -7.00 -1.28 7.64
N HIS A 146 -7.42 -2.40 7.03
CA HIS A 146 -8.12 -2.38 5.74
C HIS A 146 -9.47 -1.64 5.84
N ILE A 147 -10.27 -1.93 6.89
CA ILE A 147 -11.56 -1.25 7.12
C ILE A 147 -11.33 0.25 7.35
N GLY A 148 -10.33 0.61 8.16
CA GLY A 148 -9.95 2.00 8.40
C GLY A 148 -9.57 2.70 7.10
N ALA A 149 -8.72 2.08 6.28
CA ALA A 149 -8.21 2.65 5.04
C ALA A 149 -9.35 2.91 4.05
N ILE A 150 -10.27 1.95 3.89
CA ILE A 150 -11.48 2.12 3.08
C ILE A 150 -12.33 3.26 3.64
N THR A 151 -12.59 3.27 4.95
CA THR A 151 -13.48 4.27 5.57
C THR A 151 -12.93 5.68 5.41
N ILE A 152 -11.64 5.89 5.66
CA ILE A 152 -10.98 7.19 5.52
C ILE A 152 -11.02 7.66 4.06
N ALA A 153 -10.67 6.78 3.11
CA ALA A 153 -10.70 7.12 1.69
C ALA A 153 -12.11 7.50 1.21
N GLN A 154 -13.14 6.73 1.60
CA GLN A 154 -14.52 7.03 1.24
C GLN A 154 -15.05 8.29 1.93
N ALA A 155 -14.66 8.53 3.19
CA ALA A 155 -15.02 9.75 3.92
C ALA A 155 -14.41 10.99 3.25
N ALA A 156 -13.13 10.95 2.88
CA ALA A 156 -12.47 12.04 2.17
C ALA A 156 -13.19 12.38 0.85
N ILE A 157 -13.62 11.37 0.08
CA ILE A 157 -14.42 11.58 -1.13
C ILE A 157 -15.78 12.21 -0.81
N ALA A 158 -16.49 11.70 0.21
CA ALA A 158 -17.77 12.27 0.63
C ALA A 158 -17.63 13.74 1.04
N MET A 159 -16.55 14.10 1.74
CA MET A 159 -16.25 15.49 2.09
C MET A 159 -16.04 16.35 0.84
N THR A 160 -15.34 15.85 -0.18
CA THR A 160 -15.14 16.60 -1.44
C THR A 160 -16.44 16.85 -2.20
N ILE A 161 -17.42 15.96 -2.09
CA ILE A 161 -18.76 16.17 -2.66
C ILE A 161 -19.51 17.24 -1.86
N ASN A 162 -19.32 17.27 -0.54
CA ASN A 162 -19.95 18.23 0.37
C ASN A 162 -19.04 19.43 0.70
N PHE A 163 -18.14 19.82 -0.21
CA PHE A 163 -17.11 20.85 0.02
C PHE A 163 -17.70 22.22 0.44
N GLY A 164 -18.97 22.50 0.13
CA GLY A 164 -19.67 23.71 0.59
C GLY A 164 -19.86 23.79 2.10
N HIS A 165 -19.96 22.64 2.78
CA HIS A 165 -20.04 22.56 4.25
C HIS A 165 -18.69 22.18 4.88
N GLU A 166 -17.85 21.44 4.16
CA GLU A 166 -16.54 20.95 4.61
C GLU A 166 -15.42 21.86 4.10
N ARG A 167 -14.93 22.77 4.93
CA ARG A 167 -13.99 23.85 4.54
C ARG A 167 -12.58 23.38 4.19
N ASP A 168 -12.23 22.16 4.58
CA ASP A 168 -10.92 21.52 4.45
C ASP A 168 -10.97 20.22 3.61
N ALA A 169 -12.07 19.99 2.88
CA ALA A 169 -12.30 18.77 2.10
C ALA A 169 -11.20 18.48 1.07
N VAL A 170 -10.72 19.49 0.35
CA VAL A 170 -9.63 19.30 -0.62
C VAL A 170 -8.33 18.91 0.07
N TYR A 171 -8.00 19.53 1.20
CA TYR A 171 -6.77 19.21 1.93
C TYR A 171 -6.83 17.79 2.49
N GLU A 172 -7.97 17.40 3.05
CA GLU A 172 -8.17 16.05 3.58
C GLU A 172 -8.07 15.00 2.47
N PHE A 173 -8.67 15.24 1.30
CA PHE A 173 -8.55 14.33 0.16
C PHE A 173 -7.12 14.18 -0.33
N ILE A 174 -6.39 15.30 -0.49
CA ILE A 174 -4.98 15.22 -0.91
C ILE A 174 -4.15 14.51 0.15
N LEU A 175 -4.34 14.80 1.44
CA LEU A 175 -3.60 14.16 2.53
C LEU A 175 -3.87 12.65 2.56
N CYS A 176 -5.13 12.23 2.46
CA CYS A 176 -5.53 10.84 2.35
C CYS A 176 -4.94 10.16 1.11
N PHE A 177 -4.84 10.87 -0.01
CA PHE A 177 -4.25 10.33 -1.23
C PHE A 177 -2.73 10.09 -1.09
N ILE A 178 -2.01 11.01 -0.45
CA ILE A 178 -0.59 10.84 -0.11
C ILE A 178 -0.43 9.66 0.84
N TRP A 179 -1.28 9.59 1.86
CA TRP A 179 -1.26 8.50 2.83
C TRP A 179 -1.47 7.14 2.16
N GLY A 180 -2.49 7.03 1.30
CA GLY A 180 -2.75 5.83 0.49
C GLY A 180 -1.58 5.47 -0.43
N ALA A 181 -0.83 6.44 -0.94
CA ALA A 181 0.37 6.16 -1.74
C ALA A 181 1.49 5.51 -0.91
N PHE A 182 1.74 5.99 0.32
CA PHE A 182 2.69 5.34 1.23
C PHE A 182 2.24 3.94 1.61
N ASP A 183 0.97 3.78 1.96
CA ASP A 183 0.37 2.49 2.30
C ASP A 183 0.52 1.46 1.16
N VAL A 184 0.22 1.85 -0.08
CA VAL A 184 0.41 1.01 -1.28
C VAL A 184 1.86 0.57 -1.44
N ILE A 185 2.83 1.47 -1.24
CA ILE A 185 4.26 1.17 -1.38
C ILE A 185 4.73 0.26 -0.24
N ALA A 186 4.35 0.56 0.99
CA ALA A 186 4.72 -0.20 2.18
C ALA A 186 4.22 -1.65 2.03
N GLU A 187 2.92 -1.83 1.79
CA GLU A 187 2.31 -3.14 1.71
C GLU A 187 2.68 -3.95 0.45
N LEU A 188 3.18 -3.32 -0.62
CA LEU A 188 3.64 -4.05 -1.81
C LEU A 188 4.77 -5.04 -1.46
N TRP A 189 5.71 -4.63 -0.61
CA TRP A 189 6.86 -5.46 -0.25
C TRP A 189 6.49 -6.76 0.47
N PRO A 190 5.63 -6.75 1.51
CA PRO A 190 5.04 -7.95 2.09
C PRO A 190 4.47 -8.94 1.06
N HIS A 191 3.71 -8.46 0.06
CA HIS A 191 3.12 -9.35 -0.94
C HIS A 191 4.19 -10.03 -1.79
N LEU A 192 5.17 -9.27 -2.27
CA LEU A 192 6.29 -9.81 -3.03
C LEU A 192 7.11 -10.81 -2.20
N ALA A 193 7.38 -10.49 -0.94
CA ALA A 193 8.10 -11.37 -0.02
C ALA A 193 7.37 -12.70 0.18
N MET A 194 6.04 -12.68 0.31
CA MET A 194 5.23 -13.90 0.46
C MET A 194 5.17 -14.73 -0.83
N ILE A 195 5.20 -14.11 -2.01
CA ILE A 195 5.33 -14.82 -3.28
C ILE A 195 6.70 -15.51 -3.37
N VAL A 196 7.79 -14.82 -3.00
CA VAL A 196 9.13 -15.42 -2.98
C VAL A 196 9.23 -16.53 -1.94
N TYR A 197 8.65 -16.33 -0.76
CA TYR A 197 8.55 -17.35 0.29
C TYR A 197 7.95 -18.66 -0.21
N ARG A 198 6.89 -18.56 -1.02
CA ARG A 198 6.24 -19.75 -1.56
C ARG A 198 7.06 -20.44 -2.65
N THR A 199 7.78 -19.66 -3.46
CA THR A 199 8.50 -20.17 -4.64
C THR A 199 9.91 -20.68 -4.34
N HIS A 200 10.53 -20.19 -3.26
CA HIS A 200 11.90 -20.51 -2.84
C HIS A 200 11.93 -20.98 -1.38
N ASN A 201 10.99 -21.86 -1.00
CA ASN A 201 10.78 -22.30 0.39
C ASN A 201 11.96 -23.08 1.02
N ASP A 202 12.89 -23.54 0.19
CA ASP A 202 14.10 -24.28 0.51
C ASP A 202 15.33 -23.39 0.71
N ASN A 203 15.30 -22.15 0.20
CA ASN A 203 16.42 -21.22 0.29
C ASN A 203 16.29 -20.30 1.52
N HIS A 204 16.54 -20.87 2.70
CA HIS A 204 16.43 -20.14 3.98
C HIS A 204 17.30 -18.87 4.05
N ALA A 205 18.45 -18.86 3.38
CA ALA A 205 19.33 -17.68 3.32
C ALA A 205 18.68 -16.53 2.52
N LEU A 206 18.12 -16.82 1.34
CA LEU A 206 17.39 -15.83 0.54
C LEU A 206 16.18 -15.31 1.30
N LEU A 207 15.38 -16.20 1.88
CA LEU A 207 14.17 -15.83 2.61
C LEU A 207 14.46 -14.96 3.83
N SER A 208 15.50 -15.29 4.60
CA SER A 208 15.91 -14.46 5.73
C SER A 208 16.29 -13.05 5.29
N ARG A 209 17.07 -12.92 4.20
CA ARG A 209 17.46 -11.61 3.66
C ARG A 209 16.26 -10.79 3.18
N ILE A 210 15.34 -11.42 2.44
CA ILE A 210 14.12 -10.76 1.94
C ILE A 210 13.26 -10.29 3.11
N PHE A 211 13.02 -11.14 4.11
CA PHE A 211 12.19 -10.76 5.25
C PHE A 211 12.82 -9.65 6.11
N TYR A 212 14.15 -9.65 6.30
CA TYR A 212 14.83 -8.53 6.93
C TYR A 212 14.71 -7.25 6.09
N ALA A 213 14.90 -7.33 4.78
CA ALA A 213 14.75 -6.19 3.87
C ALA A 213 13.33 -5.63 3.93
N THR A 214 12.30 -6.48 3.88
CA THR A 214 10.90 -6.07 4.03
C THR A 214 10.66 -5.40 5.38
N ALA A 215 11.13 -5.97 6.48
CA ALA A 215 10.97 -5.35 7.81
C ALA A 215 11.66 -3.98 7.92
N ILE A 216 12.85 -3.82 7.32
CA ILE A 216 13.58 -2.53 7.29
C ILE A 216 12.82 -1.52 6.42
N LEU A 217 12.37 -1.93 5.24
CA LEU A 217 11.62 -1.07 4.32
C LEU A 217 10.31 -0.58 4.95
N GLU A 218 9.61 -1.43 5.72
CA GLU A 218 8.42 -1.04 6.47
C GLU A 218 8.74 0.03 7.53
N VAL A 219 9.81 -0.15 8.32
CA VAL A 219 10.21 0.84 9.33
C VAL A 219 10.64 2.16 8.69
N VAL A 220 11.47 2.10 7.64
CA VAL A 220 11.91 3.30 6.91
C VAL A 220 10.71 3.99 6.25
N GLY A 221 9.85 3.22 5.58
CA GLY A 221 8.63 3.72 4.95
C GLY A 221 7.71 4.43 5.95
N THR A 222 7.39 3.78 7.08
CA THR A 222 6.56 4.36 8.15
C THR A 222 7.17 5.64 8.72
N THR A 223 8.50 5.67 8.88
CA THR A 223 9.22 6.86 9.40
C THR A 223 9.16 8.01 8.40
N THR A 224 9.41 7.72 7.11
CA THR A 224 9.34 8.71 6.03
C THR A 224 7.92 9.23 5.83
N GLU A 225 6.93 8.34 5.83
CA GLU A 225 5.50 8.67 5.81
C GLU A 225 5.16 9.61 6.96
N THR A 226 5.50 9.23 8.19
CA THR A 226 5.23 10.05 9.39
C THR A 226 5.84 11.44 9.28
N ALA A 227 7.09 11.54 8.85
CA ALA A 227 7.76 12.82 8.67
C ALA A 227 7.03 13.70 7.65
N ILE A 228 6.65 13.14 6.49
CA ILE A 228 5.98 13.89 5.42
C ILE A 228 4.56 14.26 5.80
N ILE A 229 3.77 13.31 6.29
CA ILE A 229 2.37 13.54 6.69
C ILE A 229 2.31 14.57 7.82
N MET A 230 3.13 14.43 8.86
CA MET A 230 3.12 15.39 9.98
C MET A 230 3.67 16.75 9.58
N PHE A 231 4.64 16.81 8.65
CA PHE A 231 5.09 18.08 8.09
C PHE A 231 3.98 18.79 7.31
N LEU A 232 3.28 18.07 6.42
CA LEU A 232 2.17 18.64 5.63
C LEU A 232 1.00 19.04 6.53
N PHE A 233 0.62 18.18 7.46
CA PHE A 233 -0.44 18.42 8.42
C PHE A 233 -0.14 19.65 9.30
N GLY A 234 1.08 19.76 9.84
CA GLY A 234 1.53 20.91 10.61
C GLY A 234 1.61 22.20 9.78
N SER A 235 2.05 22.10 8.53
CA SER A 235 2.11 23.26 7.61
C SER A 235 0.74 23.82 7.25
N LEU A 236 -0.32 22.99 7.35
CA LEU A 236 -1.70 23.35 7.08
C LEU A 236 -2.53 23.54 8.36
N TRP A 237 -1.87 23.66 9.54
CA TRP A 237 -2.53 23.64 10.85
C TRP A 237 -3.74 24.58 10.97
N ASP A 238 -3.62 25.81 10.46
CA ASP A 238 -4.67 26.83 10.58
C ASP A 238 -5.87 26.59 9.66
N LYS A 239 -5.73 25.69 8.67
CA LYS A 239 -6.78 25.33 7.71
C LYS A 239 -7.70 24.22 8.24
N TRP A 240 -7.20 23.37 9.12
CA TRP A 240 -7.95 22.21 9.61
C TRP A 240 -9.05 22.61 10.59
N SER A 241 -10.21 21.98 10.40
CA SER A 241 -11.28 21.89 11.40
C SER A 241 -10.77 21.22 12.68
N LEU A 242 -11.42 21.53 13.81
CA LEU A 242 -11.04 20.94 15.10
C LEU A 242 -11.20 19.40 15.09
N SER A 243 -12.20 18.89 14.37
CA SER A 243 -12.39 17.44 14.19
C SER A 243 -11.16 16.80 13.55
N LEU A 244 -10.68 17.31 12.42
CA LEU A 244 -9.49 16.75 11.76
C LEU A 244 -8.19 16.98 12.56
N LYS A 245 -8.11 18.07 13.34
CA LYS A 245 -6.98 18.28 14.28
C LYS A 245 -6.84 17.15 15.31
N ILE A 246 -7.94 16.48 15.66
CA ILE A 246 -7.98 15.39 16.63
C ILE A 246 -7.91 14.04 15.93
N THR A 247 -8.75 13.86 14.91
CA THR A 247 -8.93 12.57 14.23
C THR A 247 -7.70 12.18 13.43
N THR A 248 -7.08 13.10 12.68
CA THR A 248 -5.95 12.77 11.81
C THR A 248 -4.72 12.26 12.58
N PRO A 249 -4.24 12.90 13.67
CA PRO A 249 -3.13 12.36 14.46
C PRO A 249 -3.44 11.03 15.14
N PHE A 250 -4.69 10.85 15.59
CA PHE A 250 -5.12 9.60 16.21
C PHE A 250 -5.09 8.44 15.20
N LEU A 251 -5.67 8.63 14.02
CA LEU A 251 -5.65 7.65 12.95
C LEU A 251 -4.21 7.37 12.48
N HIS A 252 -3.38 8.41 12.33
CA HIS A 252 -1.96 8.25 11.95
C HIS A 252 -1.22 7.33 12.92
N THR A 253 -1.43 7.52 14.22
CA THR A 253 -0.82 6.68 15.26
C THR A 253 -1.26 5.23 15.15
N LEU A 254 -2.55 4.97 14.92
CA LEU A 254 -3.08 3.61 14.79
C LEU A 254 -2.52 2.89 13.56
N PHE A 255 -2.45 3.57 12.41
CA PHE A 255 -1.91 3.00 11.17
C PHE A 255 -0.41 2.76 11.27
N SER A 256 0.34 3.72 11.82
CA SER A 256 1.78 3.55 12.08
C SER A 256 2.02 2.33 12.99
N ALA A 257 1.19 2.14 14.02
CA ALA A 257 1.28 0.96 14.87
C ALA A 257 0.98 -0.34 14.11
N ALA A 258 0.01 -0.34 13.20
CA ALA A 258 -0.31 -1.49 12.36
C ALA A 258 0.84 -1.84 11.38
N GLN A 259 1.45 -0.84 10.74
CA GLN A 259 2.61 -1.03 9.85
C GLN A 259 3.82 -1.56 10.64
N LEU A 260 4.12 -0.98 11.81
CA LEU A 260 5.21 -1.45 12.68
C LEU A 260 4.95 -2.87 13.21
N TRP A 261 3.69 -3.23 13.45
CA TRP A 261 3.33 -4.61 13.76
C TRP A 261 3.62 -5.55 12.58
N GLY A 262 3.34 -5.12 11.35
CA GLY A 262 3.75 -5.80 10.12
C GLY A 262 5.26 -6.01 10.06
N ALA A 263 6.04 -4.95 10.26
CA ALA A 263 7.50 -5.00 10.30
C ALA A 263 8.02 -6.03 11.33
N TRP A 264 7.40 -6.07 12.51
CA TRP A 264 7.74 -7.02 13.57
C TRP A 264 7.47 -8.48 13.15
N ILE A 265 6.36 -8.75 12.44
CA ILE A 265 6.06 -10.08 11.91
C ILE A 265 7.15 -10.50 10.92
N PHE A 266 7.53 -9.64 9.98
CA PHE A 266 8.58 -9.95 9.00
C PHE A 266 9.95 -10.16 9.66
N TYR A 267 10.29 -9.37 10.67
CA TYR A 267 11.49 -9.58 11.47
C TYR A 267 11.51 -10.97 12.14
N LYS A 268 10.38 -11.40 12.72
CA LYS A 268 10.24 -12.74 13.31
C LYS A 268 10.39 -13.84 12.26
N LEU A 269 9.79 -13.67 11.07
CA LEU A 269 9.95 -14.62 9.96
C LEU A 269 11.41 -14.68 9.50
N ALA A 270 12.11 -13.55 9.43
CA ALA A 270 13.52 -13.48 9.07
C ALA A 270 14.41 -14.27 10.04
N LYS A 271 14.15 -14.13 11.35
CA LYS A 271 14.83 -14.89 12.42
C LYS A 271 14.52 -16.38 12.34
N ASP A 272 13.28 -16.77 12.08
CA ASP A 272 12.90 -18.18 11.93
C ASP A 272 13.65 -18.84 10.75
N GLN A 273 13.75 -18.14 9.61
CA GLN A 273 14.52 -18.63 8.47
C GLN A 273 16.02 -18.72 8.78
N GLN A 274 16.57 -17.75 9.52
CA GLN A 274 17.97 -17.79 9.94
C GLN A 274 18.26 -18.98 10.88
N ARG A 275 17.33 -19.32 11.78
CA ARG A 275 17.44 -20.50 12.63
C ARG A 275 17.44 -21.80 11.79
N LYS A 276 16.51 -21.92 10.85
CA LYS A 276 16.43 -23.08 9.93
C LYS A 276 17.70 -23.26 9.10
N LEU A 277 18.32 -22.15 8.68
CA LEU A 277 19.61 -22.18 7.98
C LEU A 277 20.70 -22.79 8.87
N LYS A 278 20.85 -22.32 10.12
CA LYS A 278 21.84 -22.85 11.07
C LYS A 278 21.64 -24.34 11.35
N GLU A 279 20.39 -24.76 11.61
CA GLU A 279 20.06 -26.18 11.83
C GLU A 279 20.37 -27.05 10.59
N SER A 280 20.27 -26.49 9.38
CA SER A 280 20.61 -27.21 8.15
C SER A 280 22.12 -27.32 7.91
N GLU A 281 22.89 -26.34 8.37
CA GLU A 281 24.35 -26.34 8.31
C GLU A 281 24.95 -27.32 9.33
N GLU A 282 24.42 -27.34 10.56
CA GLU A 282 24.84 -28.29 11.60
C GLU A 282 24.56 -29.76 11.24
N LYS A 283 23.53 -30.02 10.44
CA LYS A 283 23.18 -31.38 9.97
C LYS A 283 23.98 -31.85 8.76
N ARG A 284 24.78 -30.98 8.12
CA ARG A 284 25.69 -31.42 7.05
C ARG A 284 26.93 -32.05 7.70
N PRO A 285 27.14 -33.37 7.57
CA PRO A 285 28.36 -33.99 8.10
C PRO A 285 29.58 -33.33 7.47
N SER A 286 30.60 -33.03 8.29
CA SER A 286 31.88 -32.54 7.78
C SER A 286 32.45 -33.58 6.82
N SER A 287 32.38 -33.30 5.52
CA SER A 287 33.03 -34.10 4.47
C SER A 287 34.55 -33.87 4.50
N GLY A 288 35.17 -34.05 5.67
CA GLY A 288 36.57 -33.78 5.98
C GLY A 288 37.33 -34.96 6.58
N ASP A 289 36.67 -36.07 6.92
CA ASP A 289 37.37 -37.30 7.30
C ASP A 289 37.56 -38.20 6.06
N THR A 290 38.49 -37.79 5.19
CA THR A 290 39.13 -38.74 4.28
C THR A 290 39.93 -39.74 5.10
N ALA A 291 39.49 -40.99 5.06
CA ALA A 291 40.13 -42.14 5.69
C ALA A 291 41.65 -42.21 5.42
N PRO A 292 42.46 -42.67 6.39
CA PRO A 292 43.89 -42.90 6.16
C PRO A 292 44.06 -43.97 5.07
N GLN A 293 44.83 -43.64 4.03
CA GLN A 293 45.30 -44.60 3.05
C GLN A 293 46.15 -45.65 3.78
N THR A 294 45.63 -46.85 3.92
CA THR A 294 46.40 -48.03 4.31
C THR A 294 47.26 -48.48 3.13
N VAL A 295 48.54 -48.64 3.46
CA VAL A 295 49.70 -49.09 2.68
C VAL A 295 49.43 -50.30 1.79
#